data_AF-C5KBN8-F1
#
_entry.id   AF-C5KBN8-F1
#
_cell.length_a   1.000
_cell.length_b   1.000
_cell.length_c   1.000
_cell.angle_alpha   90.00
_cell.angle_beta   90.00
_cell.angle_gamma   90.00
#
_symmetry.space_group_name_H-M   'P 1'
#
loop_
_entity.id
_entity.type
_entity.pdbx_description
1 polymer ?
#
loop_
_entity_poly.entity_id
_entity_poly.type
_entity_poly.pdbx_seq_one_letter_code
_entity_poly.pdbx_strand_id
1 'polypeptide(L)'
;MLRIRYVGPLLVSHIRRGTFIRGVANKESVDVTALRTPDEILECLTGLDQPPLSICSSITLRALALLPAFTLGQCATLLLALQKIGAETEVRELAEGITEGLFQAELPMDDSEGAWRYLEALSFSLPESLKEDESLTHMILGCACENVVNVPVVSVCQGLVSLLRAGVLRRHAPVVAEQLDLLGSRLQGGANPTDVCRLLALTVKLLRICPDIVPERFLENAVDYISARTQQFAAEQLASIAVALWRLEEIIPEFNATVHIIERLSAELIWKYSQLRLSPALNAVEGLVNLRNYVALDDSERLRPLVVHVAKRVHALDPEQVLRLMEVLKCCHSAERMCEPLVLNALAEQPNAVLPG
;
A
#
# COMPACT_ATOMS: atom_id res chain seq x y z
N MET A 1 -16.87 43.62 7.89
CA MET A 1 -17.01 43.38 6.43
C MET A 1 -15.60 43.32 5.84
N LEU A 2 -14.93 42.16 5.95
CA LEU A 2 -13.56 41.96 5.47
C LEU A 2 -13.62 41.60 3.98
N ARG A 3 -13.27 42.57 3.12
CA ARG A 3 -13.06 42.36 1.69
C ARG A 3 -11.72 41.65 1.51
N ILE A 4 -11.74 40.36 1.21
CA ILE A 4 -10.56 39.61 0.78
C ILE A 4 -10.17 40.15 -0.60
N ARG A 5 -9.06 40.90 -0.64
CA ARG A 5 -8.44 41.39 -1.88
C ARG A 5 -7.70 40.23 -2.53
N TYR A 6 -8.19 39.80 -3.69
CA TYR A 6 -7.46 39.21 -4.80
C TYR A 6 -5.93 39.13 -4.58
N VAL A 7 -5.43 37.94 -4.22
CA VAL A 7 -4.01 37.63 -3.99
C VAL A 7 -3.26 37.31 -5.30
N GLY A 8 -3.92 37.43 -6.46
CA GLY A 8 -3.33 37.24 -7.78
C GLY A 8 -2.09 38.12 -8.10
N PRO A 9 -2.00 39.41 -7.71
CA PRO A 9 -0.86 40.25 -8.09
C PRO A 9 0.41 40.02 -7.25
N LEU A 10 0.31 39.52 -6.03
CA LEU A 10 1.46 39.32 -5.13
C LEU A 10 2.25 38.05 -5.49
N LEU A 11 1.54 36.97 -5.84
CA LEU A 11 2.13 35.74 -6.36
C LEU A 11 2.83 35.96 -7.72
N VAL A 12 2.15 36.68 -8.63
CA VAL A 12 2.75 37.10 -9.90
C VAL A 12 3.93 38.05 -9.68
N SER A 13 3.96 38.86 -8.61
CA SER A 13 5.12 39.71 -8.31
C SER A 13 6.34 38.97 -7.75
N HIS A 14 6.14 37.84 -7.06
CA HIS A 14 7.25 37.01 -6.60
C HIS A 14 7.78 36.09 -7.69
N ILE A 15 6.91 35.59 -8.57
CA ILE A 15 7.32 34.87 -9.78
C ILE A 15 7.99 35.83 -10.79
N ARG A 16 7.46 37.06 -10.98
CA ARG A 16 8.08 38.09 -11.86
C ARG A 16 9.36 38.73 -11.31
N ARG A 17 9.77 38.43 -10.08
CA ARG A 17 11.01 38.98 -9.49
C ARG A 17 12.28 38.18 -9.84
N GLY A 18 12.21 37.27 -10.80
CA GLY A 18 13.40 36.71 -11.46
C GLY A 18 14.07 35.59 -10.67
N THR A 19 13.29 34.67 -10.11
CA THR A 19 13.83 33.41 -9.58
C THR A 19 14.06 32.44 -10.75
N PHE A 20 15.28 32.46 -11.30
CA PHE A 20 15.73 31.46 -12.26
C PHE A 20 15.78 30.09 -11.59
N ILE A 21 15.17 29.10 -12.22
CA ILE A 21 15.19 27.72 -11.77
C ILE A 21 16.23 26.98 -12.60
N ARG A 22 17.40 26.73 -12.01
CA ARG A 22 18.45 25.90 -12.61
C ARG A 22 18.20 24.43 -12.26
N GLY A 23 17.36 23.75 -13.04
CA GLY A 23 17.26 22.29 -13.00
C GLY A 23 18.52 21.65 -13.61
N VAL A 24 19.15 20.72 -12.89
CA VAL A 24 20.30 19.95 -13.40
C VAL A 24 19.78 18.69 -14.09
N ALA A 25 19.08 18.88 -15.20
CA ALA A 25 18.90 17.85 -16.21
C ALA A 25 19.09 18.57 -17.56
N ASN A 26 20.20 18.28 -18.24
CA ASN A 26 20.54 18.77 -19.59
C ASN A 26 21.03 20.22 -19.82
N LYS A 27 21.49 20.97 -18.80
CA LYS A 27 22.10 22.32 -19.00
C LYS A 27 21.19 23.35 -19.68
N GLU A 28 19.87 23.12 -19.74
CA GLU A 28 18.91 24.11 -20.22
C GLU A 28 18.24 24.77 -19.00
N SER A 29 18.42 26.09 -18.88
CA SER A 29 17.74 26.89 -17.87
C SER A 29 16.27 27.04 -18.25
N VAL A 30 15.36 26.51 -17.43
CA VAL A 30 13.91 26.68 -17.66
C VAL A 30 13.43 27.96 -16.97
N ASP A 31 12.86 28.86 -17.75
CA ASP A 31 12.23 30.08 -17.25
C ASP A 31 10.80 29.78 -16.80
N VAL A 32 10.60 29.65 -15.50
CA VAL A 32 9.30 29.34 -14.89
C VAL A 32 8.34 30.53 -14.95
N THR A 33 8.83 31.73 -15.30
CA THR A 33 7.96 32.88 -15.59
C THR A 33 7.28 32.79 -16.95
N ALA A 34 7.74 31.88 -17.82
CA ALA A 34 7.12 31.58 -19.11
C ALA A 34 6.01 30.52 -19.01
N LEU A 35 5.92 29.77 -17.91
CA LEU A 35 4.90 28.75 -17.67
C LEU A 35 3.59 29.44 -17.28
N ARG A 36 2.54 29.20 -18.06
CA ARG A 36 1.25 29.89 -17.98
C ARG A 36 0.15 29.02 -17.38
N THR A 37 0.33 27.70 -17.37
CA THR A 37 -0.65 26.76 -16.85
C THR A 37 -0.09 25.93 -15.68
N PRO A 38 -0.95 25.48 -14.75
CA PRO A 38 -0.57 24.52 -13.71
C PRO A 38 0.11 23.27 -14.26
N ASP A 39 -0.34 22.76 -15.41
CA ASP A 39 0.22 21.58 -16.06
C ASP A 39 1.64 21.80 -16.57
N GLU A 40 1.93 22.96 -17.18
CA GLU A 40 3.28 23.33 -17.63
C GLU A 40 4.27 23.44 -16.46
N ILE A 41 3.80 23.95 -15.30
CA ILE A 41 4.58 23.98 -14.06
C ILE A 41 4.82 22.56 -13.55
N LEU A 42 3.79 21.71 -13.55
CA LEU A 42 3.88 20.32 -13.08
C LEU A 42 4.83 19.49 -13.94
N GLU A 43 4.74 19.61 -15.27
CA GLU A 43 5.58 18.91 -16.23
C GLU A 43 7.06 19.30 -16.09
N CYS A 44 7.31 20.60 -15.88
CA CYS A 44 8.65 21.11 -15.60
C CYS A 44 9.21 20.57 -14.27
N LEU A 45 8.39 20.46 -13.21
CA LEU A 45 8.85 20.03 -11.88
C LEU A 45 9.04 18.51 -11.78
N THR A 46 8.14 17.74 -12.39
CA THR A 46 8.17 16.27 -12.36
C THR A 46 9.18 15.66 -13.33
N GLY A 47 9.57 16.41 -14.38
CA GLY A 47 10.62 16.02 -15.33
C GLY A 47 12.07 16.21 -14.83
N LEU A 48 12.27 16.78 -13.63
CA LEU A 48 13.59 17.01 -13.05
C LEU A 48 13.98 15.86 -12.12
N ASP A 49 15.11 15.19 -12.40
CA ASP A 49 15.68 14.17 -11.51
C ASP A 49 16.03 14.72 -10.12
N GLN A 50 16.28 16.04 -10.03
CA GLN A 50 16.40 16.81 -8.80
C GLN A 50 15.80 18.22 -9.04
N PRO A 51 14.58 18.52 -8.59
CA PRO A 51 14.06 19.88 -8.69
C PRO A 51 14.89 20.81 -7.78
N PRO A 52 15.17 22.05 -8.22
CA PRO A 52 15.98 22.98 -7.44
C PRO A 52 15.34 23.31 -6.10
N LEU A 53 16.09 23.16 -5.02
CA LEU A 53 15.70 23.56 -3.65
C LEU A 53 15.27 25.04 -3.54
N SER A 54 15.56 25.87 -4.54
CA SER A 54 15.08 27.27 -4.60
C SER A 54 13.59 27.41 -4.93
N ILE A 55 12.96 26.42 -5.59
CA ILE A 55 11.49 26.35 -5.79
C ILE A 55 10.80 25.91 -4.50
N CYS A 56 11.52 25.10 -3.74
CA CYS A 56 11.12 24.50 -2.48
C CYS A 56 11.12 25.48 -1.31
N SER A 57 11.23 26.79 -1.56
CA SER A 57 11.09 27.75 -0.47
C SER A 57 9.65 27.73 0.05
N SER A 58 9.51 27.67 1.37
CA SER A 58 8.25 27.66 2.14
C SER A 58 7.14 28.57 1.61
N ILE A 59 7.52 29.75 1.13
CA ILE A 59 6.59 30.77 0.62
C ILE A 59 6.04 30.40 -0.76
N THR A 60 6.87 29.80 -1.63
CA THR A 60 6.49 29.43 -3.00
C THR A 60 5.56 28.22 -3.01
N LEU A 61 5.81 27.21 -2.18
CA LEU A 61 4.98 26.00 -2.10
C LEU A 61 3.61 26.27 -1.47
N ARG A 62 3.56 27.03 -0.36
CA ARG A 62 2.27 27.45 0.23
C ARG A 62 1.48 28.34 -0.71
N ALA A 63 2.15 29.22 -1.45
CA ALA A 63 1.50 30.08 -2.43
C ALA A 63 0.98 29.31 -3.65
N LEU A 64 1.64 28.24 -4.08
CA LEU A 64 1.15 27.34 -5.15
C LEU A 64 -0.13 26.59 -4.73
N ALA A 65 -0.20 26.12 -3.48
CA ALA A 65 -1.39 25.44 -2.94
C ALA A 65 -2.62 26.36 -2.79
N LEU A 66 -2.40 27.67 -2.65
CA LEU A 66 -3.44 28.68 -2.55
C LEU A 66 -3.83 29.30 -3.91
N LEU A 67 -3.26 28.81 -5.01
CA LEU A 67 -3.70 29.24 -6.34
C LEU A 67 -5.02 28.52 -6.68
N PRO A 68 -6.13 29.24 -6.91
CA PRO A 68 -7.41 28.66 -7.31
C PRO A 68 -7.39 27.97 -8.70
N ALA A 69 -6.22 27.89 -9.33
CA ALA A 69 -6.00 27.22 -10.61
C ALA A 69 -5.50 25.77 -10.46
N PHE A 70 -4.99 25.36 -9.29
CA PHE A 70 -4.49 24.01 -9.07
C PHE A 70 -5.61 23.09 -8.57
N THR A 71 -5.74 21.90 -9.16
CA THR A 71 -6.64 20.85 -8.65
C THR A 71 -5.98 20.09 -7.50
N LEU A 72 -6.79 19.41 -6.69
CA LEU A 72 -6.28 18.53 -5.63
C LEU A 72 -5.33 17.44 -6.19
N GLY A 73 -5.61 16.90 -7.38
CA GLY A 73 -4.75 15.92 -8.05
C GLY A 73 -3.40 16.47 -8.51
N GLN A 74 -3.34 17.73 -8.97
CA GLN A 74 -2.07 18.39 -9.31
C GLN A 74 -1.24 18.65 -8.05
N CYS A 75 -1.87 19.14 -6.98
CA CYS A 75 -1.25 19.30 -5.66
C CYS A 75 -0.70 17.97 -5.11
N ALA A 76 -1.48 16.89 -5.21
CA ALA A 76 -1.06 15.55 -4.81
C ALA A 76 0.14 15.04 -5.62
N THR A 77 0.14 15.26 -6.93
CA THR A 77 1.23 14.84 -7.82
C THR A 77 2.55 15.54 -7.45
N LEU A 78 2.48 16.83 -7.12
CA LEU A 78 3.64 17.58 -6.66
C LEU A 78 4.17 17.05 -5.31
N LEU A 79 3.29 16.75 -4.36
CA LEU A 79 3.67 16.15 -3.08
C LEU A 79 4.39 14.82 -3.28
N LEU A 80 3.85 13.92 -4.12
CA LEU A 80 4.47 12.63 -4.41
C LEU A 80 5.85 12.77 -5.07
N ALA A 81 6.01 13.76 -5.95
CA ALA A 81 7.29 14.06 -6.58
C ALA A 81 8.33 14.56 -5.57
N LEU A 82 7.94 15.49 -4.69
CA LEU A 82 8.80 16.01 -3.60
C LEU A 82 9.19 14.90 -2.60
N GLN A 83 8.27 13.97 -2.34
CA GLN A 83 8.53 12.84 -1.48
C GLN A 83 9.55 11.87 -2.09
N LYS A 84 9.49 11.64 -3.40
CA LYS A 84 10.42 10.75 -4.13
C LYS A 84 11.89 11.20 -4.04
N ILE A 85 12.11 12.51 -3.89
CA ILE A 85 13.45 13.10 -3.78
C ILE A 85 13.89 13.35 -2.32
N GLY A 86 13.07 12.96 -1.33
CA GLY A 86 13.39 13.11 0.09
C GLY A 86 13.26 14.54 0.64
N ALA A 87 12.46 15.41 0.01
CA ALA A 87 12.24 16.80 0.44
C ALA A 87 11.18 16.88 1.56
N GLU A 88 11.45 16.27 2.72
CA GLU A 88 10.46 16.08 3.79
C GLU A 88 9.88 17.39 4.36
N THR A 89 10.69 18.44 4.46
CA THR A 89 10.24 19.74 5.01
C THR A 89 9.24 20.39 4.08
N GLU A 90 9.52 20.33 2.77
CA GLU A 90 8.73 20.85 1.68
C GLU A 90 7.40 20.11 1.53
N VAL A 91 7.43 18.77 1.62
CA VAL A 91 6.20 17.95 1.57
C VAL A 91 5.28 18.36 2.73
N ARG A 92 5.83 18.53 3.93
CA ARG A 92 5.04 18.97 5.09
C ARG A 92 4.44 20.36 4.89
N GLU A 93 5.24 21.34 4.46
CA GLU A 93 4.77 22.72 4.27
C GLU A 93 3.74 22.86 3.14
N LEU A 94 3.91 22.09 2.05
CA LEU A 94 2.95 22.03 0.96
C LEU A 94 1.65 21.34 1.40
N ALA A 95 1.73 20.23 2.14
CA ALA A 95 0.57 19.54 2.67
C ALA A 95 -0.23 20.40 3.65
N GLU A 96 0.45 21.19 4.51
CA GLU A 96 -0.19 22.19 5.36
C GLU A 96 -0.91 23.26 4.53
N GLY A 97 -0.26 23.82 3.50
CA GLY A 97 -0.87 24.83 2.64
C GLY A 97 -2.10 24.31 1.86
N ILE A 98 -2.03 23.07 1.34
CA ILE A 98 -3.16 22.42 0.66
C ILE A 98 -4.31 22.22 1.64
N THR A 99 -4.00 21.73 2.85
CA THR A 99 -4.98 21.52 3.91
C THR A 99 -5.68 22.83 4.32
N GLU A 100 -4.92 23.91 4.50
CA GLU A 100 -5.48 25.24 4.78
C GLU A 100 -6.36 25.75 3.64
N GLY A 101 -5.93 25.58 2.38
CA GLY A 101 -6.70 25.97 1.19
C GLY A 101 -8.00 25.16 1.02
N LEU A 102 -7.96 23.87 1.32
CA LEU A 102 -9.15 23.00 1.38
C LEU A 102 -10.13 23.46 2.46
N PHE A 103 -9.62 23.76 3.66
CA PHE A 103 -10.44 24.27 4.77
C PHE A 103 -11.11 25.61 4.43
N GLN A 104 -10.44 26.45 3.64
CA GLN A 104 -10.96 27.74 3.18
C GLN A 104 -11.83 27.62 1.91
N ALA A 105 -12.04 26.40 1.39
CA ALA A 105 -12.79 26.06 0.18
C ALA A 105 -12.29 26.76 -1.11
N GLU A 106 -11.01 27.16 -1.16
CA GLU A 106 -10.42 27.81 -2.33
C GLU A 106 -9.94 26.82 -3.40
N LEU A 107 -9.84 25.53 -3.05
CA LEU A 107 -9.44 24.45 -3.95
C LEU A 107 -10.66 23.64 -4.45
N PRO A 108 -10.74 23.34 -5.77
CA PRO A 108 -11.80 22.49 -6.30
C PRO A 108 -11.66 21.05 -5.78
N MET A 109 -12.77 20.52 -5.28
CA MET A 109 -12.92 19.21 -4.59
C MET A 109 -13.75 18.21 -5.41
N ASP A 110 -13.72 18.32 -6.74
CA ASP A 110 -14.47 17.48 -7.69
C ASP A 110 -13.63 16.33 -8.29
N ASP A 111 -12.38 16.17 -7.84
CA ASP A 111 -11.43 15.19 -8.35
C ASP A 111 -11.20 14.03 -7.35
N SER A 112 -12.03 12.98 -7.47
CA SER A 112 -11.93 11.76 -6.66
C SER A 112 -10.57 11.07 -6.80
N GLU A 113 -9.97 11.05 -8.00
CA GLU A 113 -8.63 10.49 -8.19
C GLU A 113 -7.59 11.35 -7.47
N GLY A 114 -7.70 12.67 -7.60
CA GLY A 114 -6.85 13.63 -6.92
C GLY A 114 -6.93 13.53 -5.40
N ALA A 115 -8.12 13.29 -4.85
CA ALA A 115 -8.30 13.06 -3.42
C ALA A 115 -7.60 11.78 -2.93
N TRP A 116 -7.71 10.66 -3.68
CA TRP A 116 -6.97 9.44 -3.35
C TRP A 116 -5.45 9.60 -3.46
N ARG A 117 -4.97 10.32 -4.49
CA ARG A 117 -3.54 10.66 -4.63
C ARG A 117 -3.06 11.58 -3.52
N TYR A 118 -3.89 12.51 -3.07
CA TYR A 118 -3.58 13.38 -1.95
C TYR A 118 -3.43 12.56 -0.67
N LEU A 119 -4.39 11.67 -0.40
CA LEU A 119 -4.30 10.73 0.72
C LEU A 119 -3.05 9.85 0.65
N GLU A 120 -2.68 9.34 -0.53
CA GLU A 120 -1.42 8.63 -0.74
C GLU A 120 -0.21 9.49 -0.34
N ALA A 121 -0.15 10.73 -0.81
CA ALA A 121 0.97 11.63 -0.57
C ALA A 121 1.15 11.98 0.92
N LEU A 122 0.05 11.96 1.68
CA LEU A 122 0.07 12.20 3.12
C LEU A 122 0.70 11.05 3.92
N SER A 123 1.00 9.88 3.32
CA SER A 123 1.61 8.74 4.03
C SER A 123 2.94 9.03 4.75
N PHE A 124 3.63 10.11 4.40
CA PHE A 124 4.95 10.47 4.94
C PHE A 124 4.95 11.76 5.77
N SER A 125 3.97 12.65 5.58
CA SER A 125 3.83 13.86 6.37
C SER A 125 2.35 14.23 6.47
N LEU A 126 1.69 13.80 7.55
CA LEU A 126 0.37 14.31 7.87
C LEU A 126 0.51 15.70 8.50
N PRO A 127 -0.16 16.74 7.97
CA PRO A 127 -0.44 17.95 8.72
C PRO A 127 -1.15 17.60 10.03
N GLU A 128 -0.74 18.19 11.14
CA GLU A 128 -1.40 17.98 12.44
C GLU A 128 -2.89 18.37 12.39
N SER A 129 -3.24 19.38 11.59
CA SER A 129 -4.62 19.78 11.32
C SER A 129 -5.48 18.66 10.75
N LEU A 130 -4.93 17.74 9.94
CA LEU A 130 -5.63 16.55 9.44
C LEU A 130 -5.83 15.46 10.51
N LYS A 131 -4.93 15.38 11.50
CA LYS A 131 -5.08 14.45 12.63
C LYS A 131 -6.10 14.92 13.65
N GLU A 132 -6.17 16.24 13.83
CA GLU A 132 -7.02 16.87 14.85
C GLU A 132 -8.42 17.19 14.34
N ASP A 133 -8.58 17.52 13.05
CA ASP A 133 -9.86 17.92 12.46
C ASP A 133 -10.55 16.78 11.67
N GLU A 134 -11.57 16.20 12.30
CA GLU A 134 -12.39 15.15 11.71
C GLU A 134 -13.24 15.61 10.52
N SER A 135 -13.55 16.90 10.43
CA SER A 135 -14.40 17.44 9.37
C SER A 135 -13.67 17.48 8.03
N LEU A 136 -12.39 17.86 8.05
CA LEU A 136 -11.53 17.90 6.88
C LEU A 136 -11.22 16.50 6.35
N THR A 137 -10.94 15.55 7.25
CA THR A 137 -10.73 14.14 6.86
C THR A 137 -12.02 13.54 6.27
N HIS A 138 -13.19 13.82 6.85
CA HIS A 138 -14.48 13.45 6.24
C HIS A 138 -14.69 14.10 4.88
N MET A 139 -14.27 15.35 4.70
CA MET A 139 -14.42 16.07 3.44
C MET A 139 -13.58 15.44 2.32
N ILE A 140 -12.29 15.17 2.58
CA ILE A 140 -11.39 14.53 1.63
C ILE A 140 -11.85 13.11 1.32
N LEU A 141 -12.26 12.36 2.35
CA LEU A 141 -12.84 11.04 2.15
C LEU A 141 -14.12 11.12 1.31
N GLY A 142 -15.05 12.04 1.62
CA GLY A 142 -16.27 12.25 0.84
C GLY A 142 -15.97 12.46 -0.65
N CYS A 143 -15.06 13.39 -0.96
CA CYS A 143 -14.58 13.63 -2.34
C CYS A 143 -13.94 12.38 -2.96
N ALA A 144 -13.08 11.69 -2.23
CA ALA A 144 -12.45 10.45 -2.67
C ALA A 144 -13.50 9.35 -2.96
N CYS A 145 -14.63 9.36 -2.26
CA CYS A 145 -15.70 8.37 -2.37
C CYS A 145 -16.67 8.64 -3.53
N GLU A 146 -16.87 9.90 -3.96
CA GLU A 146 -17.91 10.28 -4.93
C GLU A 146 -17.81 9.52 -6.27
N ASN A 147 -16.59 9.23 -6.75
CA ASN A 147 -16.36 8.56 -8.03
C ASN A 147 -15.27 7.46 -7.94
N VAL A 148 -15.17 6.78 -6.79
CA VAL A 148 -14.13 5.75 -6.55
C VAL A 148 -14.10 4.66 -7.62
N VAL A 149 -15.22 4.40 -8.30
CA VAL A 149 -15.34 3.39 -9.37
C VAL A 149 -14.41 3.66 -10.56
N ASN A 150 -14.04 4.93 -10.80
CA ASN A 150 -13.15 5.32 -11.89
C ASN A 150 -11.68 5.42 -11.45
N VAL A 151 -11.39 5.30 -10.15
CA VAL A 151 -10.04 5.46 -9.59
C VAL A 151 -9.29 4.13 -9.65
N PRO A 152 -7.99 4.10 -10.02
CA PRO A 152 -7.19 2.88 -9.97
C PRO A 152 -7.19 2.25 -8.57
N VAL A 153 -7.38 0.93 -8.49
CA VAL A 153 -7.40 0.18 -7.21
C VAL A 153 -6.13 0.42 -6.40
N VAL A 154 -4.98 0.58 -7.08
CA VAL A 154 -3.69 0.86 -6.43
C VAL A 154 -3.70 2.17 -5.63
N SER A 155 -4.24 3.25 -6.21
CA SER A 155 -4.30 4.57 -5.57
C SER A 155 -5.18 4.53 -4.33
N VAL A 156 -6.30 3.80 -4.41
CA VAL A 156 -7.19 3.59 -3.27
C VAL A 156 -6.49 2.80 -2.17
N CYS A 157 -5.79 1.71 -2.51
CA CYS A 157 -5.01 0.92 -1.55
C CYS A 157 -3.97 1.78 -0.84
N GLN A 158 -3.25 2.63 -1.59
CA GLN A 158 -2.21 3.48 -1.03
C GLN A 158 -2.79 4.59 -0.13
N GLY A 159 -3.90 5.21 -0.51
CA GLY A 159 -4.60 6.15 0.36
C GLY A 159 -5.08 5.49 1.66
N LEU A 160 -5.64 4.28 1.59
CA LEU A 160 -6.04 3.52 2.79
C LEU A 160 -4.85 3.15 3.70
N VAL A 161 -3.70 2.76 3.13
CA VAL A 161 -2.44 2.56 3.89
C VAL A 161 -2.01 3.85 4.59
N SER A 162 -2.19 4.99 3.94
CA SER A 162 -1.82 6.30 4.49
C SER A 162 -2.70 6.65 5.69
N LEU A 163 -4.01 6.45 5.56
CA LEU A 163 -4.97 6.61 6.66
C LEU A 163 -4.68 5.64 7.82
N LEU A 164 -4.27 4.40 7.51
CA LEU A 164 -3.83 3.41 8.50
C LEU A 164 -2.64 3.91 9.31
N ARG A 165 -1.60 4.39 8.63
CA ARG A 165 -0.39 4.91 9.27
C ARG A 165 -0.66 6.19 10.07
N ALA A 166 -1.60 6.99 9.60
CA ALA A 166 -2.03 8.22 10.25
C ALA A 166 -2.80 7.99 11.56
N GLY A 167 -3.28 6.77 11.82
CA GLY A 167 -4.09 6.46 13.00
C GLY A 167 -5.51 7.03 12.96
N VAL A 168 -5.95 7.57 11.82
CA VAL A 168 -7.28 8.20 11.68
C VAL A 168 -8.41 7.20 11.38
N LEU A 169 -8.05 5.95 11.02
CA LEU A 169 -9.03 4.95 10.57
C LEU A 169 -10.16 4.65 11.55
N ARG A 170 -9.89 4.58 12.87
CA ARG A 170 -10.93 4.19 13.84
C ARG A 170 -12.13 5.15 13.84
N ARG A 171 -11.88 6.44 13.58
CA ARG A 171 -12.90 7.48 13.57
C ARG A 171 -13.71 7.50 12.26
N HIS A 172 -13.15 6.95 11.18
CA HIS A 172 -13.75 6.92 9.85
C HIS A 172 -14.01 5.50 9.35
N ALA A 173 -14.11 4.54 10.27
CA ALA A 173 -14.30 3.13 9.95
C ALA A 173 -15.51 2.87 9.04
N PRO A 174 -16.69 3.51 9.20
CA PRO A 174 -17.83 3.31 8.31
C PRO A 174 -17.53 3.70 6.85
N VAL A 175 -16.87 4.84 6.64
CA VAL A 175 -16.53 5.34 5.30
C VAL A 175 -15.51 4.40 4.64
N VAL A 176 -14.50 3.98 5.40
CA VAL A 176 -13.49 3.04 4.91
C VAL A 176 -14.11 1.67 4.57
N ALA A 177 -15.05 1.19 5.39
CA ALA A 177 -15.78 -0.04 5.13
C ALA A 177 -16.58 0.02 3.82
N GLU A 178 -17.29 1.13 3.58
CA GLU A 178 -18.01 1.36 2.33
C GLU A 178 -17.05 1.35 1.12
N GLN A 179 -15.88 1.98 1.25
CA GLN A 179 -14.87 1.97 0.18
C GLN A 179 -14.32 0.56 -0.08
N LEU A 180 -14.10 -0.24 0.96
CA LEU A 180 -13.71 -1.63 0.79
C LEU A 180 -14.80 -2.43 0.07
N ASP A 181 -16.08 -2.27 0.41
CA ASP A 181 -17.17 -2.99 -0.29
C ASP A 181 -17.22 -2.64 -1.78
N LEU A 182 -17.09 -1.35 -2.11
CA LEU A 182 -17.02 -0.87 -3.49
C LEU A 182 -15.82 -1.45 -4.24
N LEU A 183 -14.63 -1.47 -3.62
CA LEU A 183 -13.45 -2.11 -4.20
C LEU A 183 -13.67 -3.61 -4.43
N GLY A 184 -14.31 -4.29 -3.49
CA GLY A 184 -14.66 -5.71 -3.59
C GLY A 184 -15.49 -5.99 -4.84
N SER A 185 -16.52 -5.18 -5.08
CA SER A 185 -17.36 -5.31 -6.28
C SER A 185 -16.56 -5.14 -7.59
N ARG A 186 -15.53 -4.29 -7.57
CA ARG A 186 -14.68 -4.00 -8.75
C ARG A 186 -13.64 -5.07 -9.04
N LEU A 187 -13.27 -5.90 -8.06
CA LEU A 187 -12.32 -6.99 -8.28
C LEU A 187 -12.78 -7.88 -9.45
N GLN A 188 -14.09 -8.12 -9.57
CA GLN A 188 -14.66 -8.94 -10.64
C GLN A 188 -14.43 -8.36 -12.05
N GLY A 189 -14.26 -7.03 -12.18
CA GLY A 189 -14.15 -6.28 -13.44
C GLY A 189 -12.76 -6.25 -14.10
N GLY A 190 -11.79 -7.03 -13.61
CA GLY A 190 -10.46 -7.14 -14.24
C GLY A 190 -9.33 -6.43 -13.52
N ALA A 191 -9.39 -6.33 -12.18
CA ALA A 191 -8.27 -5.84 -11.38
C ALA A 191 -6.98 -6.63 -11.68
N ASN A 192 -5.81 -6.00 -11.52
CA ASN A 192 -4.52 -6.66 -11.68
C ASN A 192 -4.23 -7.55 -10.44
N PRO A 193 -3.73 -8.80 -10.62
CA PRO A 193 -3.28 -9.68 -9.53
C PRO A 193 -2.41 -9.00 -8.45
N THR A 194 -1.55 -8.06 -8.86
CA THR A 194 -0.69 -7.30 -7.95
C THR A 194 -1.49 -6.44 -6.98
N ASP A 195 -2.51 -5.77 -7.47
CA ASP A 195 -3.34 -4.86 -6.66
C ASP A 195 -4.20 -5.67 -5.69
N VAL A 196 -4.71 -6.83 -6.12
CA VAL A 196 -5.47 -7.73 -5.24
C VAL A 196 -4.61 -8.26 -4.09
N CYS A 197 -3.35 -8.63 -4.35
CA CYS A 197 -2.44 -9.06 -3.28
C CYS A 197 -2.15 -7.93 -2.29
N ARG A 198 -1.93 -6.71 -2.79
CA ARG A 198 -1.73 -5.53 -1.93
C ARG A 198 -2.96 -5.23 -1.10
N LEU A 199 -4.14 -5.34 -1.70
CA LEU A 199 -5.41 -5.12 -1.04
C LEU A 199 -5.64 -6.13 0.08
N LEU A 200 -5.44 -7.43 -0.17
CA LEU A 200 -5.52 -8.48 0.88
C LEU A 200 -4.54 -8.24 2.03
N ALA A 201 -3.29 -7.91 1.71
CA ALA A 201 -2.28 -7.61 2.72
C ALA A 201 -2.67 -6.37 3.56
N LEU A 202 -3.28 -5.37 2.93
CA LEU A 202 -3.85 -4.20 3.62
C LEU A 202 -5.04 -4.61 4.50
N THR A 203 -5.96 -5.43 3.99
CA THR A 203 -7.13 -5.93 4.74
C THR A 203 -6.73 -6.61 6.04
N VAL A 204 -5.72 -7.50 6.01
CA VAL A 204 -5.17 -8.13 7.23
C VAL A 204 -4.67 -7.10 8.23
N LYS A 205 -3.99 -6.04 7.77
CA LYS A 205 -3.51 -4.96 8.65
C LYS A 205 -4.65 -4.12 9.21
N LEU A 206 -5.67 -3.84 8.39
CA LEU A 206 -6.86 -3.09 8.79
C LEU A 206 -7.60 -3.82 9.92
N LEU A 207 -7.85 -5.11 9.75
CA LEU A 207 -8.55 -5.96 10.74
C LEU A 207 -7.82 -6.04 12.08
N ARG A 208 -6.48 -6.02 12.08
CA ARG A 208 -5.69 -5.99 13.33
C ARG A 208 -5.88 -4.69 14.12
N ILE A 209 -6.23 -3.59 13.46
CA ILE A 209 -6.38 -2.26 14.09
C ILE A 209 -7.86 -1.97 14.40
N CYS A 210 -8.74 -2.37 13.50
CA CYS A 210 -10.19 -2.20 13.57
C CYS A 210 -10.87 -3.47 13.00
N PRO A 211 -11.22 -4.45 13.85
CA PRO A 211 -11.77 -5.75 13.42
C PRO A 211 -13.06 -5.64 12.61
N ASP A 212 -13.86 -4.60 12.85
CA ASP A 212 -15.19 -4.46 12.24
C ASP A 212 -15.19 -3.64 10.93
N ILE A 213 -14.02 -3.23 10.44
CA ILE A 213 -13.91 -2.30 9.30
C ILE A 213 -14.07 -2.97 7.93
N VAL A 214 -13.91 -4.29 7.85
CA VAL A 214 -13.90 -5.00 6.57
C VAL A 214 -15.25 -5.69 6.36
N PRO A 215 -16.00 -5.33 5.30
CA PRO A 215 -17.25 -6.01 4.98
C PRO A 215 -17.01 -7.49 4.61
N GLU A 216 -17.91 -8.37 5.03
CA GLU A 216 -17.87 -9.79 4.68
C GLU A 216 -17.89 -10.01 3.15
N ARG A 217 -18.78 -9.29 2.46
CA ARG A 217 -18.90 -9.32 1.00
C ARG A 217 -17.62 -8.92 0.27
N PHE A 218 -16.81 -8.03 0.86
CA PHE A 218 -15.51 -7.68 0.30
C PHE A 218 -14.57 -8.91 0.31
N LEU A 219 -14.53 -9.64 1.42
CA LEU A 219 -13.71 -10.85 1.56
C LEU A 219 -14.17 -11.95 0.60
N GLU A 220 -15.48 -12.17 0.48
CA GLU A 220 -16.06 -13.12 -0.47
C GLU A 220 -15.62 -12.80 -1.91
N ASN A 221 -15.79 -11.54 -2.34
CA ASN A 221 -15.38 -11.11 -3.68
C ASN A 221 -13.87 -11.28 -3.92
N ALA A 222 -13.04 -11.01 -2.91
CA ALA A 222 -11.61 -11.21 -3.01
C ALA A 222 -11.24 -12.69 -3.14
N VAL A 223 -11.86 -13.56 -2.33
CA VAL A 223 -11.67 -15.02 -2.39
C VAL A 223 -12.11 -15.58 -3.75
N ASP A 224 -13.28 -15.17 -4.25
CA ASP A 224 -13.80 -15.58 -5.56
C ASP A 224 -12.87 -15.14 -6.69
N TYR A 225 -12.38 -13.89 -6.64
CA TYR A 225 -11.41 -13.40 -7.61
C TYR A 225 -10.14 -14.27 -7.63
N ILE A 226 -9.56 -14.54 -6.47
CA ILE A 226 -8.33 -15.34 -6.34
C ILE A 226 -8.56 -16.77 -6.84
N SER A 227 -9.68 -17.38 -6.45
CA SER A 227 -10.06 -18.73 -6.83
C SER A 227 -10.22 -18.86 -8.34
N ALA A 228 -10.87 -17.90 -9.00
CA ALA A 228 -11.07 -17.90 -10.44
C ALA A 228 -9.77 -17.66 -11.24
N ARG A 229 -8.78 -16.98 -10.67
CA ARG A 229 -7.59 -16.48 -11.38
C ARG A 229 -6.26 -16.98 -10.81
N THR A 230 -6.25 -18.04 -10.00
CA THR A 230 -5.06 -18.53 -9.28
C THR A 230 -3.83 -18.68 -10.20
N GLN A 231 -4.01 -19.19 -11.42
CA GLN A 231 -2.92 -19.38 -12.40
C GLN A 231 -2.25 -18.08 -12.87
N GLN A 232 -2.96 -16.94 -12.82
CA GLN A 232 -2.49 -15.63 -13.26
C GLN A 232 -1.53 -14.96 -12.26
N PHE A 233 -1.52 -15.43 -11.01
CA PHE A 233 -0.64 -14.87 -9.98
C PHE A 233 0.78 -15.41 -10.11
N ALA A 234 1.76 -14.56 -9.86
CA ALA A 234 3.16 -14.95 -9.71
C ALA A 234 3.34 -15.80 -8.44
N ALA A 235 4.42 -16.58 -8.37
CA ALA A 235 4.69 -17.46 -7.23
C ALA A 235 4.72 -16.67 -5.90
N GLU A 236 5.41 -15.53 -5.85
CA GLU A 236 5.50 -14.69 -4.65
C GLU A 236 4.15 -14.08 -4.24
N GLN A 237 3.28 -13.83 -5.21
CA GLN A 237 1.92 -13.35 -4.96
C GLN A 237 1.07 -14.45 -4.34
N LEU A 238 1.15 -15.68 -4.85
CA LEU A 238 0.48 -16.84 -4.27
C LEU A 238 0.96 -17.11 -2.84
N ALA A 239 2.26 -16.97 -2.57
CA ALA A 239 2.81 -17.08 -1.22
C ALA A 239 2.21 -16.03 -0.27
N SER A 240 2.09 -14.79 -0.75
CA SER A 240 1.50 -13.68 0.01
C SER A 240 0.01 -13.91 0.27
N ILE A 241 -0.71 -14.47 -0.70
CA ILE A 241 -2.13 -14.85 -0.57
C ILE A 241 -2.29 -15.94 0.49
N ALA A 242 -1.46 -16.99 0.48
CA ALA A 242 -1.53 -18.07 1.46
C ALA A 242 -1.41 -17.54 2.89
N VAL A 243 -0.42 -16.67 3.14
CA VAL A 243 -0.27 -16.00 4.44
C VAL A 243 -1.47 -15.11 4.75
N ALA A 244 -1.95 -14.32 3.78
CA ALA A 244 -3.08 -13.43 4.02
C ALA A 244 -4.34 -14.19 4.43
N LEU A 245 -4.69 -15.28 3.72
CA LEU A 245 -5.83 -16.13 4.06
C LEU A 245 -5.72 -16.72 5.46
N TRP A 246 -4.54 -17.23 5.83
CA TRP A 246 -4.30 -17.74 7.18
C TRP A 246 -4.49 -16.64 8.24
N ARG A 247 -3.89 -15.46 8.04
CA ARG A 247 -4.07 -14.35 8.98
C ARG A 247 -5.51 -13.87 9.07
N LEU A 248 -6.29 -13.97 7.99
CA LEU A 248 -7.72 -13.67 8.03
C LEU A 248 -8.47 -14.69 8.90
N GLU A 249 -8.18 -15.99 8.79
CA GLU A 249 -8.76 -17.02 9.66
C GLU A 249 -8.37 -16.86 11.13
N GLU A 250 -7.17 -16.34 11.43
CA GLU A 250 -6.76 -16.04 12.80
C GLU A 250 -7.54 -14.85 13.40
N ILE A 251 -7.84 -13.84 12.58
CA ILE A 251 -8.46 -12.59 13.04
C ILE A 251 -9.99 -12.69 13.06
N ILE A 252 -10.59 -13.36 12.07
CA ILE A 252 -12.03 -13.50 11.89
C ILE A 252 -12.40 -14.99 12.08
N PRO A 253 -12.90 -15.39 13.26
CA PRO A 253 -13.25 -16.78 13.54
C PRO A 253 -14.24 -17.39 12.53
N GLU A 254 -15.17 -16.59 12.03
CA GLU A 254 -16.21 -16.97 11.07
C GLU A 254 -15.67 -17.12 9.64
N PHE A 255 -14.58 -16.42 9.31
CA PHE A 255 -13.93 -16.56 8.02
C PHE A 255 -13.27 -17.93 7.93
N ASN A 256 -13.57 -18.65 6.85
CA ASN A 256 -12.97 -19.94 6.56
C ASN A 256 -12.64 -20.01 5.07
N ALA A 257 -11.36 -20.14 4.74
CA ALA A 257 -10.93 -20.29 3.36
C ALA A 257 -11.49 -21.62 2.83
N THR A 258 -12.26 -21.57 1.74
CA THR A 258 -12.90 -22.77 1.22
C THR A 258 -11.88 -23.84 0.82
N VAL A 259 -12.25 -25.12 0.93
CA VAL A 259 -11.42 -26.23 0.44
C VAL A 259 -10.98 -26.00 -1.00
N HIS A 260 -11.86 -25.45 -1.84
CA HIS A 260 -11.58 -25.20 -3.25
C HIS A 260 -10.44 -24.20 -3.49
N ILE A 261 -10.41 -23.08 -2.77
CA ILE A 261 -9.32 -22.10 -2.93
C ILE A 261 -8.00 -22.69 -2.42
N ILE A 262 -8.03 -23.47 -1.33
CA ILE A 262 -6.85 -24.11 -0.75
C ILE A 262 -6.25 -25.12 -1.73
N GLU A 263 -7.07 -25.98 -2.36
CA GLU A 263 -6.60 -26.95 -3.34
C GLU A 263 -5.97 -26.27 -4.56
N ARG A 264 -6.60 -25.22 -5.10
CA ARG A 264 -6.04 -24.47 -6.24
C ARG A 264 -4.74 -23.76 -5.88
N LEU A 265 -4.73 -23.08 -4.74
CA LEU A 265 -3.58 -22.30 -4.27
C LEU A 265 -2.38 -23.20 -4.00
N SER A 266 -2.60 -24.33 -3.31
CA SER A 266 -1.55 -25.31 -3.03
C SER A 266 -1.01 -25.93 -4.32
N ALA A 267 -1.88 -26.38 -5.24
CA ALA A 267 -1.46 -26.94 -6.52
C ALA A 267 -0.61 -25.95 -7.33
N GLU A 268 -1.02 -24.68 -7.42
CA GLU A 268 -0.29 -23.68 -8.18
C GLU A 268 1.04 -23.29 -7.53
N LEU A 269 1.09 -23.22 -6.19
CA LEU A 269 2.33 -23.00 -5.45
C LEU A 269 3.32 -24.15 -5.64
N ILE A 270 2.83 -25.39 -5.63
CA ILE A 270 3.64 -26.58 -5.89
C ILE A 270 4.13 -26.59 -7.35
N TRP A 271 3.33 -26.12 -8.30
CA TRP A 271 3.77 -26.01 -9.69
C TRP A 271 4.88 -24.96 -9.87
N LYS A 272 4.79 -23.82 -9.15
CA LYS A 272 5.72 -22.69 -9.28
C LYS A 272 6.82 -22.64 -8.21
N TYR A 273 6.95 -23.65 -7.36
CA TYR A 273 7.83 -23.62 -6.18
C TYR A 273 9.29 -23.25 -6.49
N SER A 274 9.82 -23.70 -7.64
CA SER A 274 11.19 -23.44 -8.04
C SER A 274 11.47 -21.95 -8.32
N GLN A 275 10.42 -21.15 -8.54
CA GLN A 275 10.49 -19.71 -8.78
C GLN A 275 10.50 -18.90 -7.47
N LEU A 276 10.16 -19.54 -6.34
CA LEU A 276 10.08 -18.86 -5.04
C LEU A 276 11.48 -18.68 -4.44
N ARG A 277 11.72 -17.44 -3.98
CA ARG A 277 12.77 -17.15 -3.00
C ARG A 277 12.46 -17.88 -1.69
N LEU A 278 13.49 -18.09 -0.88
CA LEU A 278 13.41 -18.89 0.35
C LEU A 278 12.38 -18.37 1.36
N SER A 279 12.42 -17.08 1.68
CA SER A 279 11.50 -16.48 2.64
C SER A 279 10.02 -16.53 2.17
N PRO A 280 9.68 -16.14 0.92
CA PRO A 280 8.35 -16.38 0.36
C PRO A 280 7.92 -17.85 0.33
N ALA A 281 8.83 -18.79 0.05
CA ALA A 281 8.53 -20.21 0.08
C ALA A 281 8.17 -20.68 1.50
N LEU A 282 8.96 -20.29 2.52
CA LEU A 282 8.66 -20.61 3.92
C LEU A 282 7.30 -20.01 4.34
N ASN A 283 7.06 -18.75 4.01
CA ASN A 283 5.79 -18.06 4.26
C ASN A 283 4.60 -18.78 3.59
N ALA A 284 4.78 -19.28 2.36
CA ALA A 284 3.74 -20.02 1.66
C ALA A 284 3.40 -21.33 2.38
N VAL A 285 4.41 -22.09 2.83
CA VAL A 285 4.16 -23.33 3.56
C VAL A 285 3.46 -23.02 4.88
N GLU A 286 4.00 -22.08 5.67
CA GLU A 286 3.42 -21.69 6.97
C GLU A 286 1.98 -21.20 6.81
N GLY A 287 1.68 -20.40 5.79
CA GLY A 287 0.33 -19.97 5.47
C GLY A 287 -0.61 -21.14 5.18
N LEU A 288 -0.18 -22.11 4.36
CA LEU A 288 -1.04 -23.25 4.01
C LEU A 288 -1.27 -24.22 5.17
N VAL A 289 -0.23 -24.59 5.92
CA VAL A 289 -0.35 -25.58 7.01
C VAL A 289 -1.22 -25.11 8.16
N ASN A 290 -1.35 -23.80 8.36
CA ASN A 290 -2.15 -23.22 9.42
C ASN A 290 -3.60 -22.88 9.01
N LEU A 291 -4.00 -23.11 7.75
CA LEU A 291 -5.41 -22.97 7.33
C LEU A 291 -6.23 -24.14 7.89
N ARG A 292 -7.35 -23.84 8.55
CA ARG A 292 -8.17 -24.85 9.26
C ARG A 292 -8.65 -25.97 8.34
N ASN A 293 -9.11 -25.60 7.15
CA ASN A 293 -9.56 -26.57 6.15
C ASN A 293 -8.40 -27.34 5.51
N TYR A 294 -7.18 -26.81 5.48
CA TYR A 294 -6.02 -27.56 5.00
C TYR A 294 -5.62 -28.66 5.99
N VAL A 295 -5.65 -28.36 7.30
CA VAL A 295 -5.46 -29.36 8.37
C VAL A 295 -6.49 -30.49 8.25
N ALA A 296 -7.74 -30.17 7.90
CA ALA A 296 -8.79 -31.17 7.73
C ALA A 296 -8.62 -32.06 6.49
N LEU A 297 -7.87 -31.61 5.47
CA LEU A 297 -7.64 -32.38 4.23
C LEU A 297 -6.60 -33.50 4.40
N ASP A 298 -5.80 -33.48 5.48
CA ASP A 298 -4.68 -34.40 5.73
C ASP A 298 -3.72 -34.55 4.53
N ASP A 299 -3.66 -33.53 3.69
CA ASP A 299 -2.99 -33.56 2.39
C ASP A 299 -1.54 -33.05 2.47
N SER A 300 -0.88 -33.42 3.57
CA SER A 300 0.48 -32.97 3.91
C SER A 300 1.52 -33.39 2.88
N GLU A 301 1.26 -34.46 2.11
CA GLU A 301 2.10 -34.93 1.02
C GLU A 301 2.18 -33.94 -0.16
N ARG A 302 1.11 -33.18 -0.43
CA ARG A 302 1.12 -32.22 -1.55
C ARG A 302 2.18 -31.13 -1.34
N LEU A 303 2.40 -30.67 -0.12
CA LEU A 303 3.38 -29.60 0.15
C LEU A 303 4.84 -30.08 0.16
N ARG A 304 5.08 -31.39 0.14
CA ARG A 304 6.42 -31.97 0.23
C ARG A 304 7.44 -31.33 -0.73
N PRO A 305 7.17 -31.08 -2.03
CA PRO A 305 8.14 -30.44 -2.91
C PRO A 305 8.56 -29.04 -2.44
N LEU A 306 7.60 -28.26 -1.94
CA LEU A 306 7.83 -26.90 -1.44
C LEU A 306 8.59 -26.92 -0.10
N VAL A 307 8.23 -27.81 0.82
CA VAL A 307 8.96 -27.99 2.11
C VAL A 307 10.40 -28.42 1.86
N VAL A 308 10.62 -29.40 0.98
CA VAL A 308 11.96 -29.88 0.62
C VAL A 308 12.79 -28.77 -0.04
N HIS A 309 12.17 -27.91 -0.86
CA HIS A 309 12.85 -26.77 -1.48
C HIS A 309 13.38 -25.76 -0.45
N VAL A 310 12.61 -25.50 0.61
CA VAL A 310 13.06 -24.64 1.72
C VAL A 310 14.13 -25.35 2.57
N ALA A 311 13.88 -26.59 2.98
CA ALA A 311 14.78 -27.35 3.86
C ALA A 311 16.16 -27.61 3.26
N LYS A 312 16.26 -27.86 1.95
CA LYS A 312 17.56 -28.03 1.26
C LYS A 312 18.46 -26.81 1.32
N ARG A 313 17.92 -25.64 1.67
CA ARG A 313 18.63 -24.37 1.72
C ARG A 313 18.50 -23.71 3.09
N VAL A 314 18.28 -24.51 4.13
CA VAL A 314 18.11 -24.06 5.51
C VAL A 314 19.27 -23.19 6.00
N HIS A 315 20.50 -23.41 5.55
CA HIS A 315 21.66 -22.58 5.92
C HIS A 315 21.60 -21.13 5.42
N ALA A 316 20.74 -20.84 4.44
CA ALA A 316 20.49 -19.48 3.96
C ALA A 316 19.34 -18.78 4.71
N LEU A 317 18.73 -19.46 5.69
CA LEU A 317 17.72 -18.90 6.58
C LEU A 317 18.38 -18.33 7.83
N ASP A 318 17.81 -17.25 8.35
CA ASP A 318 18.15 -16.75 9.68
C ASP A 318 17.61 -17.69 10.78
N PRO A 319 18.13 -17.63 12.02
CA PRO A 319 17.71 -18.53 13.11
C PRO A 319 16.20 -18.57 13.36
N GLU A 320 15.50 -17.44 13.23
CA GLU A 320 14.07 -17.35 13.45
C GLU A 320 13.28 -18.09 12.35
N GLN A 321 13.72 -17.97 11.10
CA GLN A 321 13.16 -18.71 9.97
C GLN A 321 13.43 -20.22 10.08
N VAL A 322 14.57 -20.63 10.63
CA VAL A 322 14.87 -22.05 10.86
C VAL A 322 13.92 -22.64 11.92
N LEU A 323 13.64 -21.90 13.00
CA LEU A 323 12.66 -22.30 14.01
C LEU A 323 11.24 -22.42 13.43
N ARG A 324 10.80 -21.42 12.64
CA ARG A 324 9.51 -21.49 11.92
C ARG A 324 9.44 -22.68 10.98
N LEU A 325 10.53 -23.02 10.29
CA LEU A 325 10.59 -24.21 9.44
C LEU A 325 10.46 -25.51 10.27
N MET A 326 11.02 -25.58 11.48
CA MET A 326 10.82 -26.75 12.36
C MET A 326 9.36 -26.91 12.77
N GLU A 327 8.67 -25.83 13.13
CA GLU A 327 7.24 -25.87 13.48
C GLU A 327 6.41 -26.38 12.30
N VAL A 328 6.70 -25.88 11.11
CA VAL A 328 6.08 -26.32 9.86
C VAL A 328 6.34 -27.81 9.59
N LEU A 329 7.55 -28.31 9.84
CA LEU A 329 7.90 -29.72 9.62
C LEU A 329 7.09 -30.67 10.51
N LYS A 330 6.80 -30.29 11.76
CA LYS A 330 5.94 -31.07 12.66
C LYS A 330 4.52 -31.26 12.10
N CYS A 331 4.06 -30.33 11.27
CA CYS A 331 2.77 -30.41 10.59
C CYS A 331 2.83 -31.24 9.28
N CYS A 332 4.02 -31.63 8.82
CA CYS A 332 4.24 -32.36 7.57
C CYS A 332 5.06 -33.64 7.80
N HIS A 333 4.44 -34.65 8.43
CA HIS A 333 5.07 -35.91 8.86
C HIS A 333 5.99 -36.59 7.81
N SER A 334 5.66 -36.53 6.53
CA SER A 334 6.48 -37.15 5.47
C SER A 334 7.71 -36.33 5.09
N ALA A 335 7.61 -35.00 5.15
CA ALA A 335 8.72 -34.09 4.95
C ALA A 335 9.62 -34.02 6.20
N GLU A 336 9.04 -34.14 7.39
CA GLU A 336 9.74 -34.18 8.69
C GLU A 336 10.86 -35.20 8.68
N ARG A 337 10.55 -36.48 8.43
CA ARG A 337 11.56 -37.56 8.42
C ARG A 337 12.74 -37.33 7.47
N MET A 338 12.52 -36.60 6.39
CA MET A 338 13.56 -36.31 5.39
C MET A 338 14.35 -35.04 5.69
N CYS A 339 13.67 -34.03 6.22
CA CYS A 339 14.20 -32.66 6.33
C CYS A 339 14.67 -32.32 7.74
N GLU A 340 14.11 -32.96 8.77
CA GLU A 340 14.47 -32.75 10.18
C GLU A 340 15.99 -32.89 10.41
N PRO A 341 16.70 -33.90 9.87
CA PRO A 341 18.15 -33.98 10.06
C PRO A 341 18.91 -32.78 9.46
N LEU A 342 18.43 -32.24 8.33
CA LEU A 342 19.04 -31.07 7.69
C LEU A 342 18.83 -29.81 8.54
N VAL A 343 17.63 -29.65 9.10
CA VAL A 343 17.27 -28.50 9.93
C VAL A 343 17.98 -28.53 11.28
N LEU A 344 18.05 -29.70 11.93
CA LEU A 344 18.78 -29.87 13.19
C LEU A 344 20.28 -29.62 13.03
N ASN A 345 20.88 -30.08 11.93
CA ASN A 345 22.28 -29.80 11.63
C ASN A 345 22.53 -28.30 11.43
N ALA A 346 21.63 -27.61 10.71
CA ALA A 346 21.75 -26.16 10.51
C ALA A 346 21.60 -25.36 11.81
N LEU A 347 20.74 -25.79 12.73
CA LEU A 347 20.63 -25.19 14.07
C LEU A 347 21.87 -25.41 14.91
N ALA A 348 22.45 -26.61 14.87
CA ALA A 348 23.69 -26.93 15.58
C ALA A 348 24.89 -26.08 15.10
N GLU A 349 24.87 -25.67 13.83
CA GLU A 349 25.88 -24.80 13.22
C GLU A 349 25.63 -23.29 13.49
N GLN A 350 24.47 -22.92 14.03
CA GLN A 350 24.09 -21.53 14.35
C GLN A 350 24.06 -21.30 15.87
N PRO A 351 25.18 -20.85 16.49
CA PRO A 351 25.34 -20.82 17.95
C PRO A 351 24.41 -19.87 18.73
N ASN A 352 23.57 -19.08 18.05
CA ASN A 352 22.63 -18.13 18.65
C ASN A 352 21.15 -18.52 18.48
N ALA A 353 20.83 -19.66 17.88
CA ALA A 353 19.45 -20.13 17.78
C ALA A 353 19.02 -20.78 19.11
N VAL A 354 18.36 -20.01 19.98
CA VAL A 354 17.75 -20.56 21.21
C VAL A 354 16.62 -21.49 20.77
N LEU A 355 16.81 -22.80 20.97
CA LEU A 355 15.74 -23.78 20.84
C LEU A 355 14.64 -23.45 21.87
N PRO A 356 13.38 -23.25 21.47
CA PRO A 356 12.29 -23.25 22.43
C PRO A 356 12.19 -24.66 23.01
N GLY A 357 12.38 -24.76 24.33
CA GLY A 357 12.35 -26.01 25.10
C GLY A 357 10.95 -26.58 25.30
#